data_AF-A0A7Z9GAB6-F1
#
_entry.id   AF-A0A7Z9GAB6-F1
#
_cell.length_a   1.000
_cell.length_b   1.000
_cell.length_c   1.000
_cell.angle_alpha   90.00
_cell.angle_beta   90.00
_cell.angle_gamma   90.00
#
_symmetry.space_group_name_H-M   'P 1'
#
loop_
_entity.id
_entity.type
_entity.pdbx_description
1 polymer ?
#
loop_
_entity_poly.entity_id
_entity_poly.type
_entity_poly.pdbx_seq_one_letter_code
_entity_poly.pdbx_strand_id
1 'polypeptide(L)'
;MQSVRFALKARRTIIGAIALFLVTLALMGVSGANLLNYFFTLAIAIPLGLVCGIVSAGTTASFPTTPLKDLIFPLLATWLVLLCIPLLVVSTAALFVTNCDYLSGLLFFALGPALGALYMSALGLMLGSWLPRKWAVTSIVLWILGTAGWNLLHFYNSPQIFAYNPIIGFYSGTIYDEVIEVSSTYLNYRVGTLSQIALFAVIAAIKRAPSRQKILLAAASLLLLVQCGLFAYRNSLGTEI
;
A
#
# COMPACT_ATOMS: atom_id res chain seq x y z
N MET A 1 -22.23 0.08 -16.00
CA MET A 1 -22.19 0.82 -14.71
C MET A 1 -22.72 0.02 -13.52
N GLN A 2 -23.85 -0.71 -13.63
CA GLN A 2 -24.36 -1.55 -12.51
C GLN A 2 -23.48 -2.77 -12.19
N SER A 3 -22.75 -3.31 -13.17
CA SER A 3 -21.90 -4.50 -13.00
C SER A 3 -20.69 -4.29 -12.08
N VAL A 4 -20.10 -3.09 -12.07
CA VAL A 4 -18.92 -2.79 -11.22
C VAL A 4 -19.32 -2.42 -9.79
N ARG A 5 -20.51 -1.81 -9.60
CA ARG A 5 -21.10 -1.61 -8.27
C ARG A 5 -21.42 -2.93 -7.56
N PHE A 6 -21.72 -3.99 -8.31
CA PHE A 6 -21.91 -5.34 -7.76
C PHE A 6 -20.59 -6.04 -7.39
N ALA A 7 -19.48 -5.72 -8.06
CA ALA A 7 -18.15 -6.22 -7.70
C ALA A 7 -17.62 -5.62 -6.38
N LEU A 8 -18.12 -4.45 -5.96
CA LEU A 8 -17.88 -3.88 -4.62
C LEU A 8 -18.59 -4.66 -3.50
N LYS A 9 -19.66 -5.40 -3.84
CA LYS A 9 -20.29 -6.44 -3.00
C LYS A 9 -19.57 -7.78 -3.08
N ALA A 10 -18.35 -7.82 -3.63
CA ALA A 10 -17.57 -9.04 -3.68
C ALA A 10 -17.37 -9.56 -2.25
N ARG A 11 -17.74 -10.83 -2.06
CA ARG A 11 -17.41 -11.65 -0.90
C ARG A 11 -15.98 -11.38 -0.37
N ARG A 12 -15.02 -11.06 -1.25
CA ARG A 12 -13.65 -10.69 -0.88
C ARG A 12 -13.51 -9.37 -0.13
N THR A 13 -14.23 -8.32 -0.51
CA THR A 13 -14.19 -7.02 0.20
C THR A 13 -14.78 -7.18 1.59
N ILE A 14 -15.88 -7.93 1.72
CA ILE A 14 -16.50 -8.22 3.01
C ILE A 14 -15.57 -9.08 3.88
N ILE A 15 -15.00 -10.16 3.33
CA ILE A 15 -14.03 -10.99 4.06
C ILE A 15 -12.81 -10.15 4.47
N GLY A 16 -12.30 -9.32 3.57
CA GLY A 16 -11.19 -8.41 3.83
C GLY A 16 -11.50 -7.39 4.93
N ALA A 17 -12.69 -6.79 4.89
CA ALA A 17 -13.18 -5.87 5.91
C ALA A 17 -13.27 -6.54 7.29
N ILE A 18 -13.85 -7.75 7.35
CA ILE A 18 -13.92 -8.55 8.59
C ILE A 18 -12.53 -8.90 9.08
N ALA A 19 -11.63 -9.35 8.19
CA ALA A 19 -10.26 -9.68 8.55
C ALA A 19 -9.52 -8.46 9.13
N LEU A 20 -9.63 -7.30 8.49
CA LEU A 20 -9.02 -6.06 8.98
C LEU A 20 -9.61 -5.64 10.33
N PHE A 21 -10.93 -5.71 10.49
CA PHE A 21 -11.59 -5.44 11.75
C PHE A 21 -11.04 -6.33 12.87
N LEU A 22 -10.98 -7.66 12.64
CA LEU A 22 -10.46 -8.62 13.62
C LEU A 22 -8.98 -8.39 13.94
N VAL A 23 -8.15 -8.10 12.93
CA VAL A 23 -6.73 -7.78 13.13
C VAL A 23 -6.58 -6.49 13.92
N THR A 24 -7.37 -5.45 13.64
CA THR A 24 -7.35 -4.21 14.42
C THR A 24 -7.75 -4.45 15.87
N LEU A 25 -8.80 -5.24 16.13
CA LEU A 25 -9.17 -5.61 17.50
C LEU A 25 -8.05 -6.38 18.21
N ALA A 26 -7.36 -7.30 17.52
CA ALA A 26 -6.23 -8.03 18.08
C ALA A 26 -5.07 -7.09 18.42
N LEU A 27 -4.74 -6.14 17.52
CA LEU A 27 -3.70 -5.13 17.76
C LEU A 27 -4.07 -4.20 18.92
N MET A 28 -5.35 -3.90 19.11
CA MET A 28 -5.83 -3.11 20.24
C MET A 28 -5.58 -3.78 21.60
N GLY A 29 -5.43 -5.11 21.64
CA GLY A 29 -5.04 -5.86 22.83
C GLY A 29 -3.54 -5.90 23.10
N VAL A 30 -2.71 -5.43 22.16
CA VAL A 30 -1.24 -5.44 22.29
C VAL A 30 -0.76 -4.13 22.89
N SER A 31 -0.01 -4.22 23.98
CA SER A 31 0.61 -3.04 24.61
C SER A 31 1.49 -2.30 23.59
N GLY A 32 1.29 -0.99 23.47
CA GLY A 32 2.02 -0.14 22.53
C GLY A 32 1.38 -0.02 21.14
N ALA A 33 0.50 -0.93 20.73
CA ALA A 33 -0.30 -0.82 19.49
C ALA A 33 -1.81 -0.62 19.77
N ASN A 34 -2.16 -0.34 21.02
CA ASN A 34 -3.53 -0.21 21.51
C ASN A 34 -4.20 1.13 21.18
N LEU A 35 -3.43 2.11 20.68
CA LEU A 35 -3.88 3.43 20.27
C LEU A 35 -3.40 3.73 18.84
N LEU A 36 -3.98 4.76 18.22
CA LEU A 36 -3.47 5.28 16.96
C LEU A 36 -2.11 5.94 17.19
N ASN A 37 -1.04 5.21 16.91
CA ASN A 37 0.34 5.64 17.04
C ASN A 37 1.22 4.95 15.98
N TYR A 38 2.51 5.26 15.97
CA TYR A 38 3.48 4.68 15.05
C TYR A 38 3.45 3.14 15.01
N PHE A 39 3.48 2.45 16.16
CA PHE A 39 3.52 0.98 16.21
C PHE A 39 2.26 0.34 15.63
N PHE A 40 1.08 0.90 15.92
CA PHE A 40 -0.16 0.46 15.29
C PHE A 40 -0.10 0.60 13.77
N THR A 41 0.37 1.76 13.28
CA THR A 41 0.47 2.01 11.83
C THR A 41 1.45 1.05 11.14
N LEU A 42 2.59 0.76 11.78
CA LEU A 42 3.56 -0.21 11.28
C LEU A 42 2.93 -1.61 11.16
N ALA A 43 2.21 -2.04 12.19
CA ALA A 43 1.62 -3.38 12.26
C ALA A 43 0.45 -3.56 11.28
N ILE A 44 -0.42 -2.57 11.14
CA ILE A 44 -1.62 -2.66 10.28
C ILE A 44 -1.30 -2.54 8.79
N ALA A 45 -0.16 -1.97 8.42
CA ALA A 45 0.21 -1.72 7.03
C ALA A 45 0.26 -2.99 6.17
N ILE A 46 0.83 -4.09 6.69
CA ILE A 46 0.93 -5.35 5.95
C ILE A 46 -0.46 -5.99 5.73
N PRO A 47 -1.30 -6.21 6.76
CA PRO A 47 -2.66 -6.70 6.58
C PRO A 47 -3.49 -5.85 5.61
N LEU A 48 -3.44 -4.52 5.76
CA LEU A 48 -4.19 -3.60 4.92
C LEU A 48 -3.71 -3.66 3.46
N GLY A 49 -2.39 -3.61 3.23
CA GLY A 49 -1.79 -3.74 1.91
C GLY A 49 -2.13 -5.07 1.25
N LEU A 50 -2.05 -6.18 2.00
CA LEU A 50 -2.39 -7.51 1.51
C LEU A 50 -3.85 -7.60 1.04
N VAL A 51 -4.79 -7.16 1.89
CA VAL A 51 -6.23 -7.19 1.54
C VAL A 51 -6.53 -6.30 0.34
N CYS A 52 -6.03 -5.06 0.33
CA CYS A 52 -6.21 -4.13 -0.78
C CYS A 52 -5.61 -4.63 -2.10
N GLY A 53 -4.44 -5.28 -2.06
CA GLY A 53 -3.80 -5.90 -3.21
C GLY A 53 -4.58 -7.10 -3.76
N ILE A 54 -5.01 -8.01 -2.89
CA ILE A 54 -5.79 -9.21 -3.28
C ILE A 54 -7.14 -8.82 -3.87
N VAL A 55 -7.85 -7.88 -3.24
CA VAL A 55 -9.16 -7.42 -3.72
C VAL A 55 -9.01 -6.75 -5.08
N SER A 56 -8.01 -5.87 -5.25
CA SER A 56 -7.76 -5.20 -6.53
C SER A 56 -7.36 -6.17 -7.64
N ALA A 57 -6.39 -7.07 -7.38
CA ALA A 57 -5.95 -8.10 -8.33
C ALA A 57 -7.08 -9.02 -8.74
N GLY A 58 -7.82 -9.53 -7.75
CA GLY A 58 -8.91 -10.45 -7.98
C GLY A 58 -10.10 -9.82 -8.69
N THR A 59 -10.37 -8.53 -8.47
CA THR A 59 -11.45 -7.80 -9.16
C THR A 59 -11.04 -7.53 -10.59
N THR A 60 -9.86 -6.98 -10.80
CA THR A 60 -9.35 -6.64 -12.13
C THR A 60 -9.25 -7.87 -13.04
N ALA A 61 -8.74 -9.00 -12.53
CA ALA A 61 -8.64 -10.24 -13.29
C ALA A 61 -10.00 -10.87 -13.63
N SER A 62 -11.07 -10.50 -12.92
CA SER A 62 -12.42 -10.98 -13.23
C SER A 62 -13.08 -10.15 -14.34
N PHE A 63 -12.51 -8.99 -14.69
CA PHE A 63 -13.05 -8.05 -15.67
C PHE A 63 -11.98 -7.62 -16.69
N PRO A 64 -11.43 -8.55 -17.49
CA PRO A 64 -10.29 -8.28 -18.36
C PRO A 64 -10.59 -7.27 -19.49
N THR A 65 -11.84 -7.20 -19.95
CA THR A 65 -12.27 -6.34 -21.07
C THR A 65 -12.81 -4.98 -20.62
N THR A 66 -13.02 -4.77 -19.32
CA THR A 66 -13.60 -3.52 -18.81
C THR A 66 -12.59 -2.39 -18.94
N PRO A 67 -12.98 -1.22 -19.46
CA PRO A 67 -12.07 -0.10 -19.62
C PRO A 67 -11.56 0.41 -18.25
N LEU A 68 -10.32 0.90 -18.22
CA LEU A 68 -9.65 1.25 -16.97
C LEU A 68 -10.40 2.28 -16.14
N LYS A 69 -10.99 3.30 -16.79
CA LYS A 69 -11.77 4.36 -16.14
C LYS A 69 -12.94 3.82 -15.29
N ASP A 70 -13.54 2.71 -15.73
CA ASP A 70 -14.68 2.10 -15.04
C ASP A 70 -14.22 1.23 -13.86
N LEU A 71 -12.93 0.88 -13.78
CA LEU A 71 -12.33 0.14 -12.68
C LEU A 71 -11.71 1.06 -11.61
N ILE A 72 -11.10 2.19 -12.01
CA ILE A 72 -10.37 3.07 -11.09
C ILE A 72 -11.25 3.57 -9.95
N PHE A 73 -12.40 4.18 -10.26
CA PHE A 73 -13.30 4.73 -9.24
C PHE A 73 -13.76 3.68 -8.21
N PRO A 74 -14.29 2.51 -8.61
CA PRO A 74 -14.66 1.47 -7.65
C PRO A 74 -13.49 0.90 -6.85
N LEU A 75 -12.29 0.76 -7.45
CA LEU A 75 -11.10 0.32 -6.70
C LEU A 75 -10.66 1.36 -5.67
N LEU A 76 -10.67 2.65 -6.02
CA LEU A 76 -10.39 3.74 -5.08
C LEU A 76 -11.43 3.80 -3.96
N ALA A 77 -12.72 3.63 -4.28
CA ALA A 77 -13.77 3.55 -3.27
C ALA A 77 -13.57 2.33 -2.34
N THR A 78 -13.17 1.18 -2.90
CA THR A 78 -12.86 -0.02 -2.11
C THR A 78 -11.68 0.23 -1.17
N TRP A 79 -10.61 0.84 -1.68
CA TRP A 79 -9.45 1.22 -0.89
C TRP A 79 -9.83 2.17 0.26
N LEU A 80 -10.61 3.22 -0.02
CA LEU A 80 -11.10 4.15 1.01
C LEU A 80 -11.93 3.42 2.09
N VAL A 81 -12.84 2.54 1.69
CA VAL A 81 -13.66 1.77 2.64
C VAL A 81 -12.79 0.87 3.52
N LEU A 82 -11.87 0.11 2.92
CA LEU A 82 -10.98 -0.78 3.66
C LEU A 82 -10.00 -0.02 4.56
N LEU A 83 -9.58 1.17 4.16
CA LEU A 83 -8.74 2.07 4.94
C LEU A 83 -9.48 2.63 6.17
N CYS A 84 -10.75 3.00 6.01
CA CYS A 84 -11.55 3.58 7.08
C CYS A 84 -11.79 2.59 8.23
N ILE A 85 -11.82 1.28 7.97
CA ILE A 85 -12.08 0.27 9.00
C ILE A 85 -11.04 0.32 10.14
N PRO A 86 -9.75 0.05 9.91
CA PRO A 86 -8.76 0.10 10.99
C PRO A 86 -8.67 1.48 11.63
N LEU A 87 -8.80 2.56 10.84
CA LEU A 87 -8.74 3.93 11.34
C LEU A 87 -9.88 4.23 12.33
N LEU A 88 -11.12 3.95 11.95
CA LEU A 88 -12.28 4.22 12.80
C LEU A 88 -12.26 3.34 14.05
N VAL A 89 -11.93 2.05 13.89
CA VAL A 89 -11.89 1.10 15.01
C VAL A 89 -10.84 1.52 16.04
N VAL A 90 -9.60 1.80 15.65
CA VAL A 90 -8.56 2.22 16.60
C VAL A 90 -8.86 3.61 17.20
N SER A 91 -9.50 4.49 16.43
CA SER A 91 -9.88 5.81 16.93
C SER A 91 -10.96 5.74 18.01
N THR A 92 -11.77 4.67 18.07
CA THR A 92 -12.71 4.48 19.19
C THR A 92 -12.00 4.33 20.53
N ALA A 93 -10.75 3.82 20.56
CA ALA A 93 -9.96 3.72 21.77
C ALA A 93 -9.62 5.10 22.37
N ALA A 94 -9.47 6.12 21.52
CA ALA A 94 -9.21 7.49 21.95
C ALA A 94 -10.39 8.14 22.71
N LEU A 95 -11.58 7.53 22.67
CA LEU A 95 -12.74 7.96 23.47
C LEU A 95 -12.66 7.48 24.93
N PHE A 96 -11.86 6.44 25.20
CA PHE A 96 -11.75 5.81 26.51
C PHE A 96 -10.38 6.05 27.16
N VAL A 97 -9.35 6.23 26.34
CA VAL A 97 -7.97 6.41 26.79
C VAL A 97 -7.38 7.63 26.08
N THR A 98 -6.77 8.53 26.85
CA THR A 98 -6.12 9.73 26.32
C THR A 98 -4.99 9.34 25.37
N ASN A 99 -5.07 9.80 24.11
CA ASN A 99 -4.00 9.65 23.14
C ASN A 99 -3.21 10.95 23.03
N CYS A 100 -2.00 10.97 23.59
CA CYS A 100 -1.14 12.16 23.60
C CYS A 100 -0.51 12.48 22.24
N ASP A 101 -0.50 11.53 21.30
CA ASP A 101 0.19 11.65 20.01
C ASP A 101 -0.71 11.27 18.81
N TYR A 102 -2.01 11.58 18.92
CA TYR A 102 -2.99 11.19 17.92
C TYR A 102 -2.69 11.77 16.53
N LEU A 103 -2.22 13.02 16.46
CA LEU A 103 -1.96 13.71 15.20
C LEU A 103 -0.78 13.08 14.45
N SER A 104 0.31 12.75 15.13
CA SER A 104 1.44 12.07 14.51
C SER A 104 1.05 10.65 14.11
N GLY A 105 0.28 9.94 14.95
CA GLY A 105 -0.31 8.65 14.59
C GLY A 105 -1.16 8.70 13.31
N LEU A 106 -1.97 9.75 13.13
CA LEU A 106 -2.74 9.96 11.90
C LEU A 106 -1.84 10.25 10.70
N LEU A 107 -0.77 11.02 10.88
CA LEU A 107 0.19 11.31 9.83
C LEU A 107 0.96 10.06 9.40
N PHE A 108 1.42 9.23 10.35
CA PHE A 108 2.01 7.93 10.05
C PHE A 108 1.00 6.97 9.42
N PHE A 109 -0.28 7.03 9.81
CA PHE A 109 -1.33 6.21 9.19
C PHE A 109 -1.54 6.60 7.72
N ALA A 110 -1.61 7.90 7.44
CA ALA A 110 -1.79 8.43 6.09
C ALA A 110 -0.58 8.14 5.21
N LEU A 111 0.63 8.43 5.70
CA LEU A 111 1.84 8.21 4.92
C LEU A 111 2.21 6.74 4.84
N GLY A 112 1.98 5.95 5.88
CA GLY A 112 2.31 4.53 6.02
C GLY A 112 1.26 3.62 5.36
N PRO A 113 0.35 3.02 6.16
CA PRO A 113 -0.72 2.15 5.69
C PRO A 113 -1.54 2.68 4.52
N ALA A 114 -1.94 3.96 4.50
CA ALA A 114 -2.86 4.44 3.47
C ALA A 114 -2.22 4.46 2.09
N LEU A 115 -1.01 5.03 1.95
CA LEU A 115 -0.25 4.99 0.71
C LEU A 115 0.23 3.58 0.37
N GLY A 116 0.62 2.77 1.36
CA GLY A 116 1.00 1.37 1.15
C GLY A 116 -0.15 0.51 0.62
N ALA A 117 -1.36 0.74 1.12
CA ALA A 117 -2.57 0.09 0.62
C ALA A 117 -2.90 0.53 -0.81
N LEU A 118 -2.76 1.83 -1.12
CA LEU A 118 -2.95 2.35 -2.47
C LEU A 118 -1.92 1.78 -3.44
N TYR A 119 -0.66 1.69 -3.01
CA TYR A 119 0.43 1.02 -3.73
C TYR A 119 0.07 -0.43 -4.08
N MET A 120 -0.37 -1.21 -3.09
CA MET A 120 -0.77 -2.60 -3.31
C MET A 120 -2.03 -2.72 -4.18
N SER A 121 -2.98 -1.80 -4.06
CA SER A 121 -4.14 -1.75 -4.97
C SER A 121 -3.73 -1.44 -6.42
N ALA A 122 -2.78 -0.53 -6.64
CA ALA A 122 -2.27 -0.24 -7.98
C ALA A 122 -1.48 -1.43 -8.56
N LEU A 123 -0.66 -2.09 -7.74
CA LEU A 123 0.02 -3.32 -8.12
C LEU A 123 -0.98 -4.43 -8.46
N GLY A 124 -2.03 -4.59 -7.65
CA GLY A 124 -3.11 -5.54 -7.92
C GLY A 124 -3.85 -5.24 -9.22
N LEU A 125 -4.13 -3.97 -9.49
CA LEU A 125 -4.70 -3.53 -10.77
C LEU A 125 -3.77 -3.92 -11.91
N MET A 126 -2.47 -3.67 -11.82
CA MET A 126 -1.49 -4.10 -12.82
C MET A 126 -1.53 -5.63 -13.00
N LEU A 127 -1.25 -6.41 -11.96
CA LEU A 127 -1.15 -7.87 -12.05
C LEU A 127 -2.45 -8.51 -12.54
N GLY A 128 -3.61 -8.05 -12.06
CA GLY A 128 -4.90 -8.55 -12.52
C GLY A 128 -5.25 -8.19 -13.97
N SER A 129 -4.52 -7.27 -14.59
CA SER A 129 -4.65 -6.95 -16.01
C SER A 129 -3.89 -7.90 -16.93
N TRP A 130 -2.79 -8.46 -16.42
CA TRP A 130 -1.81 -9.20 -17.21
C TRP A 130 -1.81 -10.70 -16.90
N LEU A 131 -2.18 -11.08 -15.68
CA LEU A 131 -2.18 -12.44 -15.20
C LEU A 131 -3.62 -12.92 -14.96
N PRO A 132 -3.90 -14.22 -15.14
CA PRO A 132 -5.17 -14.77 -14.73
C PRO A 132 -5.28 -14.72 -13.20
N ARG A 133 -6.52 -14.70 -12.70
CA ARG A 133 -6.87 -14.48 -11.29
C ARG A 133 -5.99 -15.21 -10.27
N LYS A 134 -5.72 -16.51 -10.47
CA LYS A 134 -4.92 -17.31 -9.53
C LYS A 134 -3.49 -16.77 -9.39
N TRP A 135 -2.84 -16.48 -10.51
CA TRP A 135 -1.47 -16.00 -10.56
C TRP A 135 -1.39 -14.54 -10.08
N ALA A 136 -2.36 -13.69 -10.43
CA ALA A 136 -2.40 -12.32 -9.96
C ALA A 136 -2.45 -12.22 -8.42
N VAL A 137 -3.27 -13.05 -7.76
CA VAL A 137 -3.39 -13.08 -6.30
C VAL A 137 -2.12 -13.67 -5.66
N THR A 138 -1.58 -14.76 -6.19
CA THR A 138 -0.32 -15.34 -5.68
C THR A 138 0.84 -14.35 -5.81
N SER A 139 0.92 -13.60 -6.91
CA SER A 139 1.94 -12.57 -7.12
C SER A 139 1.89 -11.44 -6.09
N ILE A 140 0.71 -11.10 -5.56
CA ILE A 140 0.59 -10.12 -4.46
C ILE A 140 1.29 -10.61 -3.20
N VAL A 141 1.06 -11.87 -2.83
CA VAL A 141 1.71 -12.49 -1.65
C VAL A 141 3.21 -12.57 -1.86
N LEU A 142 3.65 -13.04 -3.04
CA LEU A 142 5.07 -13.12 -3.39
C LEU A 142 5.74 -11.74 -3.41
N TRP A 143 5.04 -10.70 -3.82
CA TRP A 143 5.57 -9.33 -3.80
C TRP A 143 5.84 -8.85 -2.37
N ILE A 144 4.89 -9.06 -1.46
CA ILE A 144 5.07 -8.71 -0.04
C ILE A 144 6.28 -9.47 0.53
N LEU A 145 6.34 -10.79 0.33
CA LEU A 145 7.47 -11.61 0.78
C LEU A 145 8.80 -11.16 0.17
N GLY A 146 8.81 -10.81 -1.12
CA GLY A 146 9.98 -10.29 -1.81
C GLY A 146 10.46 -8.97 -1.24
N THR A 147 9.55 -8.01 -0.99
CA THR A 147 9.91 -6.72 -0.37
C THR A 147 10.38 -6.88 1.08
N ALA A 148 9.79 -7.80 1.85
CA ALA A 148 10.23 -8.12 3.20
C ALA A 148 11.62 -8.77 3.19
N GLY A 149 11.83 -9.75 2.31
CA GLY A 149 13.13 -10.40 2.12
C GLY A 149 14.22 -9.43 1.66
N TRP A 150 13.89 -8.49 0.78
CA TRP A 150 14.82 -7.42 0.37
C TRP A 150 15.22 -6.54 1.55
N ASN A 151 14.26 -6.11 2.38
CA ASN A 151 14.57 -5.33 3.57
C ASN A 151 15.43 -6.12 4.56
N LEU A 152 15.12 -7.40 4.82
CA LEU A 152 15.94 -8.26 5.68
C LEU A 152 17.36 -8.44 5.16
N LEU A 153 17.52 -8.62 3.84
CA LEU A 153 18.83 -8.71 3.22
C LEU A 153 19.59 -7.39 3.33
N HIS A 154 18.91 -6.26 3.19
CA HIS A 154 19.51 -4.94 3.35
C HIS A 154 19.96 -4.71 4.80
N PHE A 155 19.13 -5.09 5.79
CA PHE A 155 19.48 -5.06 7.21
C PHE A 155 20.68 -5.95 7.55
N TYR A 156 20.78 -7.13 6.94
CA TYR A 156 21.90 -8.03 7.17
C TYR A 156 23.22 -7.48 6.61
N ASN A 157 23.18 -6.81 5.45
CA ASN A 157 24.37 -6.31 4.76
C ASN A 157 24.76 -4.87 5.10
N SER A 158 23.87 -4.10 5.74
CA SER A 158 24.07 -2.68 6.00
C SER A 158 23.98 -2.39 7.50
N PRO A 159 24.80 -1.49 8.05
CA PRO A 159 24.75 -1.14 9.47
C PRO A 159 23.51 -0.31 9.85
N GLN A 160 22.66 0.05 8.89
CA GLN A 160 21.48 0.89 9.11
C GLN A 160 20.37 0.09 9.83
N ILE A 161 19.84 0.67 10.91
CA ILE A 161 18.80 0.04 11.74
C ILE A 161 17.39 0.48 11.30
N PHE A 162 17.27 1.49 10.42
CA PHE A 162 16.00 1.94 9.87
C PHE A 162 15.74 1.36 8.47
N ALA A 163 14.47 1.30 8.06
CA ALA A 163 14.11 0.94 6.69
C ALA A 163 12.89 1.72 6.17
N TYR A 164 12.94 2.03 4.88
CA TYR A 164 11.80 2.53 4.13
C TYR A 164 11.21 1.41 3.26
N ASN A 165 9.90 1.24 3.31
CA ASN A 165 9.19 0.21 2.56
C ASN A 165 7.93 0.80 1.90
N PRO A 166 7.62 0.46 0.63
CA PRO A 166 6.48 1.07 -0.05
C PRO A 166 5.14 0.69 0.62
N ILE A 167 5.06 -0.49 1.22
CA ILE A 167 3.87 -1.03 1.88
C ILE A 167 3.78 -0.55 3.33
N ILE A 168 4.86 -0.74 4.10
CA ILE A 168 4.86 -0.48 5.55
C ILE A 168 5.07 1.01 5.86
N GLY A 169 5.90 1.67 5.04
CA GLY A 169 6.32 3.06 5.24
C GLY A 169 7.68 3.17 5.87
N PHE A 170 7.73 3.60 7.11
CA PHE A 170 8.97 3.84 7.81
C PHE A 170 9.08 2.90 9.00
N TYR A 171 10.24 2.24 9.10
CA TYR A 171 10.66 1.52 10.29
C TYR A 171 11.84 2.29 10.89
N SER A 172 11.65 2.88 12.07
CA SER A 172 12.63 3.70 12.79
C SER A 172 13.83 2.91 13.30
N GLY A 173 13.68 1.61 13.57
CA GLY A 173 14.74 0.79 14.13
C GLY A 173 14.54 0.47 15.60
N THR A 174 15.40 0.99 16.46
CA THR A 174 15.41 0.68 17.89
C THR A 174 14.13 1.17 18.58
N ILE A 175 13.56 0.31 19.43
CA ILE A 175 12.31 0.57 20.16
C ILE A 175 12.48 1.68 21.23
N TYR A 176 13.71 2.10 21.51
CA TYR A 176 14.05 3.11 22.53
C TYR A 176 14.12 4.55 22.01
N ASP A 177 13.86 4.79 20.73
CA ASP A 177 13.78 6.17 20.23
C ASP A 177 12.54 6.85 20.81
N GLU A 178 12.76 7.84 21.68
CA GLU A 178 11.69 8.48 22.45
C GLU A 178 10.77 9.35 21.60
N VAL A 179 11.24 9.81 20.42
CA VAL A 179 10.46 10.64 19.50
C VAL A 179 10.67 10.15 18.07
N ILE A 180 9.60 9.67 17.45
CA ILE A 180 9.58 9.25 16.04
C ILE A 180 8.80 10.30 15.26
N GLU A 181 9.52 11.14 14.52
CA GLU A 181 8.92 12.21 13.71
C GLU A 181 8.88 11.86 12.23
N VAL A 182 7.98 12.51 11.49
CA VAL A 182 7.92 12.42 10.03
C VAL A 182 9.00 13.32 9.45
N SER A 183 10.09 12.69 9.01
CA SER A 183 11.22 13.39 8.38
C SER A 183 10.93 13.80 6.92
N SER A 184 11.66 14.80 6.43
CA SER A 184 11.67 15.16 5.00
C SER A 184 12.11 13.99 4.12
N THR A 185 13.05 13.17 4.58
CA THR A 185 13.48 11.93 3.90
C THR A 185 12.33 10.95 3.74
N TYR A 186 11.48 10.79 4.75
CA TYR A 186 10.31 9.94 4.62
C TYR A 186 9.30 10.49 3.61
N LEU A 187 9.10 11.82 3.57
CA LEU A 187 8.25 12.46 2.57
C LEU A 187 8.80 12.28 1.15
N ASN A 188 10.11 12.45 0.95
CA ASN A 188 10.79 12.19 -0.32
C ASN A 188 10.59 10.74 -0.75
N TYR A 189 10.75 9.79 0.18
CA TYR A 189 10.46 8.37 -0.06
C TYR A 189 9.03 8.12 -0.55
N ARG A 190 8.05 8.86 -0.01
CA ARG A 190 6.65 8.77 -0.45
C ARG A 190 6.40 9.34 -1.83
N VAL A 191 7.14 10.35 -2.27
CA VAL A 191 7.12 10.80 -3.68
C VAL A 191 7.52 9.66 -4.63
N GLY A 192 8.58 8.92 -4.28
CA GLY A 192 8.98 7.72 -5.04
C GLY A 192 7.93 6.59 -4.99
N THR A 193 7.21 6.45 -3.87
CA THR A 193 6.09 5.49 -3.79
C THR A 193 4.94 5.89 -4.72
N LEU A 194 4.62 7.19 -4.81
CA LEU A 194 3.60 7.72 -5.70
C LEU A 194 3.96 7.55 -7.19
N SER A 195 5.25 7.71 -7.55
CA SER A 195 5.68 7.43 -8.93
C SER A 195 5.53 5.96 -9.29
N GLN A 196 5.77 5.04 -8.35
CA GLN A 196 5.53 3.60 -8.57
C GLN A 196 4.03 3.27 -8.70
N ILE A 197 3.17 3.91 -7.90
CA ILE A 197 1.70 3.80 -8.06
C ILE A 197 1.27 4.21 -9.48
N ALA A 198 1.77 5.36 -9.94
CA ALA A 198 1.49 5.86 -11.28
C ALA A 198 1.99 4.89 -12.36
N LEU A 199 3.19 4.33 -12.19
CA LEU A 199 3.77 3.35 -13.10
C LEU A 199 2.87 2.12 -13.24
N PHE A 200 2.42 1.53 -12.13
CA PHE A 200 1.53 0.37 -12.16
C PHE A 200 0.20 0.67 -12.85
N ALA A 201 -0.37 1.85 -12.63
CA ALA A 201 -1.59 2.28 -13.30
C ALA A 201 -1.39 2.44 -14.82
N VAL A 202 -0.26 3.01 -15.26
CA VAL A 202 0.09 3.15 -16.68
C VAL A 202 0.30 1.79 -17.34
N ILE A 203 1.02 0.86 -16.69
CA ILE A 203 1.21 -0.51 -17.20
C ILE A 203 -0.14 -1.24 -17.33
N ALA A 204 -1.06 -1.06 -16.37
CA ALA A 204 -2.42 -1.58 -16.48
C ALA A 204 -3.22 -0.94 -17.64
N ALA A 205 -2.97 0.34 -17.94
CA ALA A 205 -3.61 1.06 -19.04
C ALA A 205 -3.15 0.55 -20.41
N ILE A 206 -1.86 0.25 -20.59
CA ILE A 206 -1.29 -0.24 -21.87
C ILE A 206 -2.06 -1.47 -22.39
N LYS A 207 -2.42 -2.40 -21.50
CA LYS A 207 -3.14 -3.62 -21.86
C LYS A 207 -4.54 -3.34 -22.43
N ARG A 208 -5.18 -2.26 -21.98
CA ARG A 208 -6.58 -1.91 -22.29
C ARG A 208 -6.72 -0.77 -23.28
N ALA A 209 -5.63 -0.09 -23.61
CA ALA A 209 -5.65 1.05 -24.52
C ALA A 209 -5.76 0.62 -25.99
N PRO A 210 -6.42 1.45 -26.84
CA PRO A 210 -6.39 1.27 -28.29
C PRO A 210 -4.95 1.42 -28.83
N SER A 211 -4.67 0.78 -29.97
CA SER A 211 -3.30 0.69 -30.56
C SER A 211 -2.55 2.03 -30.61
N ARG A 212 -3.25 3.12 -30.99
CA ARG A 212 -2.66 4.46 -31.10
C ARG A 212 -2.15 5.06 -29.78
N GLN A 213 -2.75 4.70 -28.64
CA GLN A 213 -2.37 5.23 -27.33
C GLN A 213 -1.28 4.40 -26.64
N LYS A 214 -1.02 3.18 -27.11
CA LYS A 214 -0.03 2.27 -26.47
C LYS A 214 1.38 2.82 -26.51
N ILE A 215 1.77 3.49 -27.59
CA ILE A 215 3.12 4.06 -27.76
C ILE A 215 3.36 5.15 -26.71
N LEU A 216 2.40 6.07 -26.53
CA LEU A 216 2.50 7.15 -25.54
C LEU A 216 2.54 6.59 -24.12
N LEU A 217 1.70 5.59 -23.81
CA LEU A 217 1.70 4.95 -22.49
C LEU A 217 2.98 4.14 -22.23
N ALA A 218 3.54 3.49 -23.26
CA ALA A 218 4.83 2.81 -23.16
C ALA A 218 5.96 3.81 -22.87
N ALA A 219 6.00 4.93 -23.58
CA ALA A 219 6.96 6.01 -23.30
C ALA A 219 6.80 6.57 -21.88
N ALA A 220 5.56 6.81 -21.43
CA ALA A 220 5.29 7.24 -20.05
C ALA A 220 5.74 6.20 -19.01
N SER A 221 5.53 4.90 -19.27
CA SER A 221 5.99 3.84 -18.39
C SER A 221 7.52 3.76 -18.32
N LEU A 222 8.21 3.99 -19.43
CA LEU A 222 9.68 4.02 -19.47
C LEU A 222 10.22 5.19 -18.65
N LEU A 223 9.62 6.38 -18.79
CA LEU A 223 10.01 7.56 -17.99
C LEU A 223 9.80 7.33 -16.49
N LEU A 224 8.66 6.75 -16.10
CA LEU A 224 8.38 6.42 -14.71
C LEU A 224 9.32 5.32 -14.17
N LEU A 225 9.68 4.33 -15.00
CA LEU A 225 10.69 3.32 -14.65
C LEU A 225 12.06 3.95 -14.40
N VAL A 226 12.50 4.84 -15.29
CA VAL A 226 13.75 5.59 -15.12
C VAL A 226 13.72 6.41 -13.84
N GLN A 227 12.62 7.13 -13.57
CA GLN A 227 12.45 7.88 -12.33
C GLN A 227 12.51 6.98 -11.08
N CYS A 228 11.84 5.83 -11.11
CA CYS A 228 11.88 4.87 -10.01
C CYS A 228 13.29 4.29 -9.81
N GLY A 229 14.02 4.01 -10.90
CA GLY A 229 15.39 3.54 -10.86
C GLY A 229 16.35 4.59 -10.30
N LEU A 230 16.23 5.84 -10.72
CA LEU A 230 17.00 6.97 -10.16
C LEU A 230 16.71 7.17 -8.68
N PHE A 231 15.44 7.03 -8.27
CA PHE A 231 15.04 7.13 -6.87
C PHE A 231 15.62 5.99 -6.02
N ALA A 232 15.57 4.75 -6.51
CA ALA A 232 16.17 3.60 -5.85
C ALA A 232 17.71 3.74 -5.74
N TYR A 233 18.35 4.22 -6.82
CA TYR A 233 19.79 4.47 -6.83
C TYR A 233 20.19 5.53 -5.81
N ARG A 234 19.48 6.66 -5.77
CA ARG A 234 19.75 7.75 -4.81
C ARG A 234 19.60 7.28 -3.35
N ASN A 235 18.59 6.47 -3.06
CA ASN A 235 18.41 5.88 -1.73
C ASN A 235 19.52 4.87 -1.38
N SER A 236 20.02 4.09 -2.36
CA SER A 236 21.10 3.13 -2.14
C SER A 236 22.45 3.79 -1.82
N LEU A 237 22.66 5.04 -2.24
CA LEU A 237 23.87 5.81 -1.97
C LEU A 237 23.86 6.50 -0.60
N GLY A 238 22.77 6.39 0.18
CA GLY A 238 22.67 7.07 1.49
C GLY A 238 22.73 8.60 1.41
N THR A 239 22.41 9.19 0.25
CA THR A 239 22.60 10.63 -0.04
C THR A 239 21.51 11.54 0.53
N GLU A 240 20.78 11.10 1.57
CA GLU A 240 19.92 12.00 2.36
C GLU A 240 20.43 12.01 3.81
N ILE A 241 21.33 12.97 4.05
CA ILE A 241 21.59 13.58 5.35
C ILE A 241 20.61 14.75 5.50
#